data_AF-A0A1C6AB63-F1
#
_entry.id   AF-A0A1C6AB63-F1
#
_cell.length_a   1.000
_cell.length_b   1.000
_cell.length_c   1.000
_cell.angle_alpha   90.00
_cell.angle_beta   90.00
_cell.angle_gamma   90.00
#
_symmetry.space_group_name_H-M   'P 1'
#
loop_
_entity.id
_entity.type
_entity.pdbx_description
1 polymer ?
#
loop_
_entity_poly.entity_id
_entity_poly.type
_entity_poly.pdbx_seq_one_letter_code
_entity_poly.pdbx_strand_id
1 'polypeptide(L)'
;MGIFANRDNKKRYCVFCGKELADGKCTACGREAKEVVSLSSLNWQKVPMEVADALGEQKKQLFGNPLYTVKEMIINGDLFIADIHFDAVYEEEFDRSDDDEGKSEYSYYVQFSTPELAPCDRDCETSAGQYDRVEELLKNGQHEGKILWGRKKKSNYYYAFAPKNGDITAMLGKRLLENFICYGESTEKRKLAPKGGAGNTTYDKVFDAIWDNTIGKL
;
A
#
# COMPACT_ATOMS: atom_id res chain seq x y z
N MET A 1 25.53 6.48 -41.64
CA MET A 1 24.68 7.48 -40.95
C MET A 1 23.57 6.74 -40.22
N GLY A 2 23.41 7.00 -38.92
CA GLY A 2 22.17 6.77 -38.17
C GLY A 2 21.82 5.34 -37.76
N ILE A 3 22.42 4.85 -36.67
CA ILE A 3 21.82 3.79 -35.85
C ILE A 3 20.58 4.40 -35.21
N PHE A 4 19.39 3.99 -35.65
CA PHE A 4 18.14 4.30 -34.95
C PHE A 4 18.14 3.49 -33.66
N ALA A 5 18.70 4.07 -32.60
CA ALA A 5 18.48 3.57 -31.25
C ALA A 5 16.97 3.58 -31.00
N ASN A 6 16.41 2.39 -30.82
CA ASN A 6 15.10 2.16 -30.24
C ASN A 6 15.01 3.04 -29.00
N ARG A 7 14.34 4.20 -29.09
CA ARG A 7 14.04 5.03 -27.93
C ARG A 7 12.96 4.26 -27.19
N ASP A 8 13.41 3.44 -26.26
CA ASP A 8 12.58 2.72 -25.31
C ASP A 8 11.41 3.59 -24.85
N ASN A 9 10.25 2.96 -24.70
CA ASN A 9 9.01 3.48 -24.11
C ASN A 9 9.17 3.89 -22.63
N LYS A 10 10.30 4.47 -22.24
CA LYS A 10 10.54 5.02 -20.90
C LYS A 10 9.67 6.25 -20.76
N LYS A 11 8.67 6.15 -19.87
CA LYS A 11 7.79 7.25 -19.49
C LYS A 11 8.66 8.47 -19.17
N ARG A 12 8.47 9.57 -19.88
CA ARG A 12 9.24 10.83 -19.70
C ARG A 12 8.73 11.68 -18.52
N TYR A 13 7.85 11.11 -17.70
CA TYR A 13 7.20 11.81 -16.60
C TYR A 13 7.18 10.93 -15.35
N CYS A 14 7.25 11.59 -14.20
CA CYS A 14 7.22 10.98 -12.89
C CYS A 14 5.86 10.31 -12.64
N VAL A 15 5.88 9.03 -12.27
CA VAL A 15 4.65 8.26 -12.00
C VAL A 15 3.90 8.75 -10.75
N PHE A 16 4.56 9.52 -9.88
CA PHE A 16 4.01 10.02 -8.61
C PHE A 16 3.35 11.40 -8.74
N CYS A 17 3.93 12.33 -9.50
CA CYS A 17 3.40 13.70 -9.62
C CYS A 17 3.12 14.14 -11.07
N GLY A 18 3.37 13.28 -12.07
CA GLY A 18 3.04 13.57 -13.46
C GLY A 18 3.96 14.59 -14.14
N LYS A 19 4.92 15.19 -13.42
CA LYS A 19 5.90 16.17 -13.90
C LYS A 19 7.03 15.52 -14.68
N GLU A 20 7.74 16.31 -15.46
CA GLU A 20 8.80 15.81 -16.34
C GLU A 20 10.01 15.26 -15.57
N LEU A 21 10.71 14.32 -16.20
CA LEU A 21 11.97 13.78 -15.71
C LEU A 21 13.14 14.49 -16.39
N ALA A 22 14.09 14.98 -15.60
CA ALA A 22 15.40 15.45 -16.06
C ALA A 22 16.48 14.53 -15.50
N ASP A 23 17.35 13.99 -16.36
CA ASP A 23 18.42 13.06 -15.98
C ASP A 23 17.97 11.87 -15.13
N GLY A 24 16.77 11.34 -15.44
CA GLY A 24 16.19 10.21 -14.72
C GLY A 24 15.64 10.57 -13.33
N LYS A 25 15.56 11.86 -12.96
CA LYS A 25 14.96 12.34 -11.72
C LYS A 25 13.78 13.26 -11.99
N CYS A 26 12.78 13.21 -11.13
CA CYS A 26 11.66 14.13 -11.18
C CYS A 26 12.13 15.54 -10.79
N THR A 27 11.86 16.52 -11.65
CA THR A 27 12.21 17.92 -11.38
C THR A 27 11.38 18.54 -10.25
N ALA A 28 10.21 17.96 -9.94
CA ALA A 28 9.34 18.45 -8.87
C ALA A 28 9.58 17.76 -7.53
N CYS A 29 9.53 16.42 -7.49
CA CYS A 29 9.64 15.66 -6.23
C CYS A 29 11.01 15.01 -5.99
N GLY A 30 11.99 15.20 -6.88
CA GLY A 30 13.36 14.68 -6.72
C GLY A 30 13.50 13.15 -6.85
N ARG A 31 12.41 12.39 -6.87
CA ARG A 31 12.45 10.92 -7.00
C ARG A 31 13.08 10.49 -8.32
N GLU A 32 13.92 9.46 -8.22
CA GLU A 32 14.44 8.75 -9.37
C GLU A 32 13.33 7.98 -10.09
N ALA A 33 13.37 8.02 -11.41
CA ALA A 33 12.47 7.28 -12.26
C ALA A 33 12.88 5.81 -12.26
N LYS A 34 12.16 5.01 -11.49
CA LYS A 34 12.32 3.55 -11.44
C LYS A 34 11.20 2.87 -12.24
N GLU A 35 11.52 1.70 -12.77
CA GLU A 35 10.52 0.87 -13.41
C GLU A 35 9.50 0.39 -12.37
N VAL A 36 8.25 0.25 -12.81
CA VAL A 36 7.20 -0.31 -11.97
C VAL A 36 7.49 -1.80 -11.82
N VAL A 37 7.52 -2.27 -10.57
CA VAL A 37 7.82 -3.66 -10.23
C VAL A 37 6.56 -4.42 -9.84
N SER A 38 6.59 -5.74 -10.00
CA SER A 38 5.48 -6.59 -9.57
C SER A 38 5.40 -6.68 -8.05
N LEU A 39 4.20 -6.72 -7.49
CA LEU A 39 3.99 -7.02 -6.07
C LEU A 39 4.72 -8.30 -5.59
N SER A 40 4.88 -9.28 -6.49
CA SER A 40 5.60 -10.52 -6.21
C SER A 40 7.12 -10.35 -6.01
N SER A 41 7.72 -9.23 -6.42
CA SER A 41 9.16 -8.98 -6.30
C SER A 41 9.59 -8.36 -4.97
N LEU A 42 8.64 -8.11 -4.06
CA LEU A 42 8.98 -7.65 -2.71
C LEU A 42 9.79 -8.70 -1.95
N ASN A 43 10.57 -8.23 -0.97
CA ASN A 43 11.36 -9.10 -0.09
C ASN A 43 10.47 -9.77 0.96
N TRP A 44 9.71 -10.79 0.53
CA TRP A 44 8.77 -11.52 1.37
C TRP A 44 9.48 -12.40 2.41
N GLN A 45 9.14 -12.19 3.67
CA GLN A 45 9.59 -12.96 4.81
C GLN A 45 8.42 -13.77 5.36
N LYS A 46 8.66 -15.05 5.68
CA LYS A 46 7.63 -15.90 6.26
C LYS A 46 7.32 -15.45 7.69
N VAL A 47 6.04 -15.33 8.04
CA VAL A 47 5.65 -15.01 9.42
C VAL A 47 6.00 -16.21 10.32
N PRO A 48 6.73 -16.00 11.44
CA PRO A 48 7.15 -17.09 12.33
C PRO A 48 5.96 -17.84 12.95
N MET A 49 6.10 -19.16 13.18
CA MET A 49 5.02 -19.95 13.79
C MET A 49 4.70 -19.53 15.23
N GLU A 50 5.68 -18.97 15.94
CA GLU A 50 5.52 -18.49 17.32
C GLU A 50 4.40 -17.43 17.43
N VAL A 51 4.15 -16.68 16.34
CA VAL A 51 3.03 -15.74 16.26
C VAL A 51 1.69 -16.49 16.33
N ALA A 52 1.56 -17.65 15.68
CA ALA A 52 0.35 -18.47 15.74
C ALA A 52 0.09 -19.00 17.16
N ASP A 53 1.14 -19.32 17.90
CA ASP A 53 1.05 -19.77 19.29
C ASP A 53 0.60 -18.61 20.20
N ALA A 54 1.15 -17.41 19.99
CA ALA A 54 0.76 -16.20 20.72
C ALA A 54 -0.69 -15.74 20.44
N LEU A 55 -1.26 -16.07 19.29
CA LEU A 55 -2.68 -15.85 18.98
C LEU A 55 -3.63 -16.72 19.84
N GLY A 56 -3.10 -17.69 20.61
CA GLY A 56 -3.83 -18.50 21.60
C GLY A 56 -4.72 -19.60 21.01
N GLU A 57 -5.36 -20.37 21.89
CA GLU A 57 -6.36 -21.38 21.52
C GLU A 57 -7.69 -20.71 21.16
N GLN A 58 -8.10 -20.82 19.90
CA GLN A 58 -9.38 -20.31 19.45
C GLN A 58 -10.45 -21.40 19.57
N LYS A 59 -11.50 -21.12 20.34
CA LYS A 59 -12.67 -22.01 20.41
C LYS A 59 -13.31 -22.12 19.01
N LYS A 60 -13.82 -23.33 18.72
CA LYS A 60 -14.28 -23.79 17.41
C LYS A 60 -15.09 -22.75 16.61
N GLN A 61 -14.81 -22.79 15.32
CA GLN A 61 -15.53 -22.27 14.17
C GLN A 61 -17.00 -21.90 14.44
N LEU A 62 -17.23 -20.63 14.77
CA LEU A 62 -18.43 -19.94 14.29
C LEU A 62 -18.00 -19.28 12.98
N PHE A 63 -18.75 -19.55 11.91
CA PHE A 63 -18.46 -19.17 10.54
C PHE A 63 -17.82 -17.77 10.41
N GLY A 64 -16.75 -17.68 9.62
CA GLY A 64 -16.13 -16.40 9.28
C GLY A 64 -15.10 -15.85 10.28
N ASN A 65 -14.56 -16.63 11.23
CA ASN A 65 -13.52 -16.13 12.14
C ASN A 65 -12.20 -15.79 11.40
N PRO A 66 -11.82 -14.51 11.27
CA PRO A 66 -10.60 -14.08 10.58
C PRO A 66 -9.33 -14.56 11.26
N LEU A 67 -9.32 -14.60 12.59
CA LEU A 67 -8.12 -14.93 13.36
C LEU A 67 -7.76 -16.40 13.23
N TYR A 68 -8.75 -17.29 13.25
CA TYR A 68 -8.56 -18.71 13.02
C TYR A 68 -8.01 -18.94 11.60
N THR A 69 -8.55 -18.22 10.61
CA THR A 69 -8.05 -18.27 9.22
C THR A 69 -6.57 -17.86 9.15
N VAL A 70 -6.19 -16.75 9.77
CA VAL A 70 -4.79 -16.29 9.76
C VAL A 70 -3.88 -17.28 10.49
N LYS A 71 -4.33 -17.83 11.63
CA LYS A 71 -3.58 -18.86 12.36
C LYS A 71 -3.29 -20.08 11.48
N GLU A 72 -4.29 -20.56 10.73
CA GLU A 72 -4.10 -21.64 9.76
C GLU A 72 -3.10 -21.27 8.66
N MET A 73 -3.16 -20.04 8.13
CA MET A 73 -2.18 -19.58 7.13
C MET A 73 -0.75 -19.58 7.69
N ILE A 74 -0.55 -19.13 8.93
CA ILE A 74 0.78 -19.15 9.57
C ILE A 74 1.28 -20.60 9.73
N ILE A 75 0.42 -21.50 10.24
CA ILE A 75 0.76 -22.91 10.49
C ILE A 75 1.11 -23.64 9.18
N ASN A 76 0.32 -23.41 8.13
CA ASN A 76 0.56 -24.01 6.81
C ASN A 76 1.76 -23.36 6.10
N GLY A 77 2.19 -22.19 6.58
CA GLY A 77 3.29 -21.43 6.00
C GLY A 77 2.92 -20.58 4.79
N ASP A 78 1.65 -20.24 4.68
CA ASP A 78 1.03 -19.44 3.62
C ASP A 78 0.84 -17.98 4.03
N LEU A 79 1.54 -17.48 5.07
CA LEU A 79 1.53 -16.07 5.47
C LEU A 79 2.94 -15.48 5.44
N PHE A 80 3.06 -14.34 4.77
CA PHE A 80 4.29 -13.61 4.55
C PHE A 80 4.11 -12.13 4.85
N ILE A 81 5.21 -11.47 5.15
CA ILE A 81 5.29 -10.05 5.42
C ILE A 81 6.49 -9.45 4.69
N ALA A 82 6.36 -8.23 4.18
CA ALA A 82 7.45 -7.50 3.57
C ALA A 82 7.43 -6.04 4.02
N ASP A 83 8.60 -5.40 3.97
CA ASP A 83 8.73 -3.96 4.15
C ASP A 83 8.35 -3.22 2.86
N ILE A 84 7.68 -2.09 3.02
CA ILE A 84 7.25 -1.22 1.91
C ILE A 84 7.47 0.24 2.27
N HIS A 85 7.45 1.08 1.23
CA HIS A 85 7.44 2.52 1.34
C HIS A 85 6.08 3.07 0.92
N PHE A 86 5.33 3.71 1.82
CA PHE A 86 4.07 4.37 1.50
C PHE A 86 4.29 5.57 0.57
N ASP A 87 3.51 5.63 -0.50
CA ASP A 87 3.58 6.72 -1.46
C ASP A 87 2.41 7.69 -1.31
N ALA A 88 1.20 7.16 -1.18
CA ALA A 88 -0.03 7.93 -1.11
C ALA A 88 -1.20 7.06 -0.61
N VAL A 89 -2.31 7.72 -0.32
CA VAL A 89 -3.61 7.08 -0.09
C VAL A 89 -4.67 7.76 -0.95
N TYR A 90 -5.72 7.03 -1.32
CA TYR A 90 -6.88 7.60 -2.02
C TYR A 90 -8.17 6.84 -1.67
N GLU A 91 -9.31 7.49 -1.90
CA GLU A 91 -10.64 6.90 -1.76
C GLU A 91 -11.33 6.80 -3.13
N GLU A 92 -12.20 5.81 -3.29
CA GLU A 92 -13.08 5.67 -4.44
C GLU A 92 -14.53 5.56 -3.97
N GLU A 93 -15.35 6.49 -4.44
CA GLU A 93 -16.79 6.55 -4.19
C GLU A 93 -17.51 5.59 -5.14
N PHE A 94 -18.48 4.83 -4.63
CA PHE A 94 -19.36 4.02 -5.47
C PHE A 94 -20.82 4.10 -5.02
N ASP A 95 -21.72 4.10 -6.00
CA ASP A 95 -23.15 4.08 -5.78
C ASP A 95 -23.62 2.65 -5.52
N ARG A 96 -24.16 2.38 -4.32
CA ARG A 96 -25.02 1.21 -4.14
C ARG A 96 -26.37 1.50 -4.76
N SER A 97 -26.63 0.87 -5.89
CA SER A 97 -27.92 0.93 -6.59
C SER A 97 -28.96 0.09 -5.86
N ASP A 98 -29.40 0.50 -4.66
CA ASP A 98 -30.60 -0.03 -4.00
C ASP A 98 -31.14 1.01 -3.02
N ASP A 99 -32.10 1.82 -3.49
CA ASP A 99 -33.24 2.48 -2.81
C ASP A 99 -33.13 3.02 -1.36
N ASP A 100 -31.94 3.25 -0.81
CA ASP A 100 -31.74 3.98 0.45
C ASP A 100 -31.05 5.33 0.18
N GLU A 101 -31.69 6.40 0.66
CA GLU A 101 -31.33 7.81 0.48
C GLU A 101 -29.81 8.11 0.61
N GLY A 102 -29.15 8.38 -0.53
CA GLY A 102 -28.05 9.35 -0.64
C GLY A 102 -26.78 9.11 0.19
N LYS A 103 -26.47 7.88 0.62
CA LYS A 103 -25.20 7.58 1.28
C LYS A 103 -24.23 6.94 0.31
N SER A 104 -23.28 7.72 -0.19
CA SER A 104 -22.13 7.21 -0.91
C SER A 104 -21.28 6.32 -0.01
N GLU A 105 -20.92 5.12 -0.48
CA GLU A 105 -19.93 4.28 0.18
C GLU A 105 -18.55 4.51 -0.46
N TYR A 106 -17.50 4.35 0.34
CA TYR A 106 -16.12 4.59 -0.07
C TYR A 106 -15.27 3.35 0.17
N SER A 107 -14.47 3.00 -0.83
CA SER A 107 -13.33 2.08 -0.67
C SER A 107 -12.05 2.88 -0.52
N TYR A 108 -11.17 2.46 0.38
CA TYR A 108 -9.91 3.15 0.68
C TYR A 108 -8.73 2.35 0.17
N TYR A 109 -7.75 3.02 -0.43
CA TYR A 109 -6.59 2.37 -1.03
C TYR A 109 -5.28 2.99 -0.56
N VAL A 110 -4.25 2.16 -0.47
CA VAL A 110 -2.87 2.55 -0.18
C VAL A 110 -2.01 2.27 -1.40
N GLN A 111 -1.28 3.29 -1.84
CA GLN A 111 -0.22 3.18 -2.83
C GLN A 111 1.13 3.04 -2.14
N PHE A 112 1.95 2.13 -2.64
CA PHE A 112 3.26 1.86 -2.06
C PHE A 112 4.30 1.46 -3.10
N SER A 113 5.55 1.53 -2.68
CA SER A 113 6.75 1.17 -3.41
C SER A 113 7.55 0.15 -2.60
N THR A 114 8.56 -0.46 -3.22
CA THR A 114 9.60 -1.18 -2.47
C THR A 114 10.36 -0.21 -1.56
N PRO A 115 11.11 -0.72 -0.56
CA PRO A 115 12.00 0.11 0.27
C PRO A 115 13.01 0.92 -0.56
N GLU A 116 13.40 0.40 -1.72
CA GLU A 116 14.27 1.08 -2.69
C GLU A 116 13.51 2.09 -3.55
N LEU A 117 12.28 2.48 -3.21
CA LEU A 117 11.45 3.46 -3.93
C LEU A 117 11.06 3.03 -5.36
N ALA A 118 11.06 1.74 -5.66
CA ALA A 118 10.51 1.24 -6.92
C ALA A 118 8.98 1.07 -6.79
N PRO A 119 8.16 1.75 -7.61
CA PRO A 119 6.71 1.70 -7.46
C PRO A 119 6.14 0.32 -7.76
N CYS A 120 5.25 -0.18 -6.90
CA CYS A 120 4.54 -1.43 -7.13
C CYS A 120 3.43 -1.27 -8.19
N ASP A 121 3.15 -2.33 -8.94
CA ASP A 121 2.11 -2.37 -9.98
C ASP A 121 0.68 -2.49 -9.44
N ARG A 122 0.53 -2.67 -8.13
CA ARG A 122 -0.74 -2.81 -7.43
C ARG A 122 -0.87 -1.85 -6.26
N ASP A 123 -2.09 -1.38 -6.06
CA ASP A 123 -2.55 -0.66 -4.88
C ASP A 123 -3.44 -1.61 -4.05
N CYS A 124 -3.40 -1.52 -2.72
CA CYS A 124 -4.14 -2.43 -1.85
C CYS A 124 -5.33 -1.72 -1.21
N GLU A 125 -6.50 -2.37 -1.23
CA GLU A 125 -7.63 -1.90 -0.43
C GLU A 125 -7.29 -2.00 1.07
N THR A 126 -7.79 -1.03 1.83
CA THR A 126 -7.58 -0.97 3.27
C THR A 126 -8.83 -0.51 4.02
N SER A 127 -8.79 -0.61 5.33
CA SER A 127 -9.85 -0.09 6.20
C SER A 127 -9.70 1.42 6.38
N ALA A 128 -10.79 2.16 6.58
CA ALA A 128 -10.76 3.59 6.91
C ALA A 128 -9.75 3.94 8.03
N GLY A 129 -9.71 3.16 9.11
CA GLY A 129 -8.77 3.41 10.21
C GLY A 129 -7.29 3.17 9.89
N GLN A 130 -6.95 2.40 8.86
CA GLN A 130 -5.57 2.30 8.37
C GLN A 130 -5.29 3.38 7.33
N TYR A 131 -6.28 3.74 6.50
CA TYR A 131 -6.20 4.88 5.60
C TYR A 131 -5.84 6.16 6.36
N ASP A 132 -6.62 6.53 7.39
CA ASP A 132 -6.41 7.74 8.20
C ASP A 132 -5.00 7.74 8.81
N ARG A 133 -4.55 6.57 9.23
CA ARG A 133 -3.26 6.40 9.87
C ARG A 133 -2.10 6.54 8.89
N VAL A 134 -2.19 5.93 7.71
CA VAL A 134 -1.16 6.09 6.67
C VAL A 134 -1.16 7.54 6.18
N GLU A 135 -2.33 8.18 6.06
CA GLU A 135 -2.43 9.60 5.71
C GLU A 135 -1.71 10.49 6.74
N GLU A 136 -1.91 10.24 8.04
CA GLU A 136 -1.22 10.95 9.12
C GLU A 136 0.30 10.73 9.08
N LEU A 137 0.76 9.50 8.83
CA LEU A 137 2.19 9.20 8.67
C LEU A 137 2.80 9.98 7.50
N LEU A 138 2.13 9.99 6.35
CA LEU A 138 2.58 10.73 5.16
C LEU A 138 2.67 12.23 5.43
N LYS A 139 1.70 12.82 6.14
CA LYS A 139 1.73 14.23 6.57
C LYS A 139 2.91 14.54 7.49
N ASN A 140 3.37 13.55 8.27
CA ASN A 140 4.52 13.67 9.15
C ASN A 140 5.86 13.30 8.46
N GLY A 141 5.86 13.05 7.14
CA GLY A 141 7.05 12.62 6.40
C GLY A 141 7.51 11.19 6.72
N GLN A 142 6.65 10.39 7.36
CA GLN A 142 6.92 8.99 7.67
C GLN A 142 6.33 8.11 6.57
N HIS A 143 7.20 7.35 5.91
CA HIS A 143 6.81 6.52 4.78
C HIS A 143 6.99 5.02 5.02
N GLU A 144 7.51 4.62 6.18
CA GLU A 144 7.78 3.22 6.49
C GLU A 144 6.48 2.46 6.75
N GLY A 145 6.31 1.35 6.03
CA GLY A 145 5.14 0.50 6.13
C GLY A 145 5.48 -0.98 6.01
N LYS A 146 4.49 -1.82 6.28
CA LYS A 146 4.57 -3.26 6.02
C LYS A 146 3.38 -3.72 5.20
N ILE A 147 3.55 -4.82 4.49
CA ILE A 147 2.48 -5.48 3.74
C ILE A 147 2.43 -6.94 4.12
N LEU A 148 1.22 -7.44 4.36
CA LEU A 148 0.94 -8.86 4.50
C LEU A 148 0.56 -9.45 3.15
N TRP A 149 1.06 -10.65 2.86
CA TRP A 149 0.54 -11.52 1.82
C TRP A 149 0.16 -12.86 2.44
N GLY A 150 -1.06 -13.32 2.17
CA GLY A 150 -1.45 -14.67 2.55
C GLY A 150 -2.33 -15.34 1.53
N ARG A 151 -2.22 -16.67 1.47
CA ARG A 151 -3.02 -17.48 0.55
C ARG A 151 -4.06 -18.28 1.30
N LYS A 152 -5.33 -18.14 0.89
CA LYS A 152 -6.43 -18.99 1.36
C LYS A 152 -7.05 -19.71 0.18
N LYS A 153 -6.95 -21.04 0.15
CA LYS A 153 -7.46 -21.85 -0.97
C LYS A 153 -6.90 -21.35 -2.31
N LYS A 154 -7.75 -20.70 -3.13
CA LYS A 154 -7.41 -20.16 -4.45
C LYS A 154 -7.31 -18.62 -4.49
N SER A 155 -7.56 -17.94 -3.37
CA SER A 155 -7.48 -16.47 -3.27
C SER A 155 -6.18 -16.03 -2.60
N ASN A 156 -5.64 -14.91 -3.07
CA ASN A 156 -4.51 -14.22 -2.44
C ASN A 156 -5.03 -12.98 -1.74
N TYR A 157 -4.53 -12.74 -0.53
CA TYR A 157 -4.85 -11.57 0.29
C TYR A 157 -3.59 -10.73 0.42
N TYR A 158 -3.70 -9.43 0.18
CA TYR A 158 -2.65 -8.43 0.33
C TYR A 158 -3.14 -7.27 1.16
N TYR A 159 -2.42 -6.89 2.21
CA TYR A 159 -2.86 -5.80 3.07
C TYR A 159 -1.69 -4.96 3.55
N ALA A 160 -1.62 -3.72 3.05
CA ALA A 160 -0.65 -2.72 3.46
C ALA A 160 -1.11 -2.06 4.77
N PHE A 161 -0.22 -1.92 5.74
CA PHE A 161 -0.54 -1.39 7.06
C PHE A 161 0.63 -0.67 7.72
N ALA A 162 0.30 0.33 8.53
CA ALA A 162 1.27 1.01 9.36
C ALA A 162 1.59 0.17 10.62
N PRO A 163 2.85 -0.25 10.85
CA PRO A 163 3.20 -0.98 12.07
C PRO A 163 3.01 -0.08 13.31
N LYS A 164 2.50 -0.63 14.42
CA LYS A 164 2.24 0.11 15.68
C LYS A 164 3.39 0.00 16.68
N ASN A 165 4.06 -1.14 16.69
CA ASN A 165 5.11 -1.53 17.64
C ASN A 165 6.24 -2.23 16.88
N GLY A 166 7.44 -2.36 17.47
CA GLY A 166 8.59 -3.02 16.83
C GLY A 166 8.55 -4.55 16.81
N ASP A 167 7.76 -5.19 17.67
CA ASP A 167 7.60 -6.65 17.71
C ASP A 167 6.51 -7.12 16.74
N ILE A 168 6.82 -8.14 15.93
CA ILE A 168 5.92 -8.69 14.91
C ILE A 168 4.64 -9.28 15.52
N THR A 169 4.72 -9.88 16.70
CA THR A 169 3.54 -10.44 17.39
C THR A 169 2.60 -9.32 17.84
N ALA A 170 3.16 -8.25 18.40
CA ALA A 170 2.41 -7.06 18.76
C ALA A 170 1.85 -6.30 17.53
N MET A 171 2.55 -6.33 16.39
CA MET A 171 2.07 -5.78 15.12
C MET A 171 0.86 -6.56 14.59
N LEU A 172 0.91 -7.90 14.63
CA LEU A 172 -0.12 -8.81 14.14
C LEU A 172 -1.27 -9.00 15.14
N GLY A 173 -1.73 -7.89 15.72
CA GLY A 173 -2.84 -7.85 16.65
C GLY A 173 -4.19 -8.19 15.99
N LYS A 174 -5.15 -8.60 16.81
CA LYS A 174 -6.49 -9.05 16.40
C LYS A 174 -7.14 -8.18 15.32
N ARG A 175 -7.19 -6.87 15.54
CA ARG A 175 -7.84 -5.92 14.61
C ARG A 175 -7.17 -5.87 13.24
N LEU A 176 -5.83 -6.00 13.18
CA LEU A 176 -5.11 -6.01 11.90
C LEU A 176 -5.46 -7.26 11.10
N LEU A 177 -5.51 -8.41 11.76
CA LEU A 177 -5.82 -9.70 11.13
C LEU A 177 -7.28 -9.76 10.65
N GLU A 178 -8.20 -9.17 11.40
CA GLU A 178 -9.59 -8.99 10.96
C GLU A 178 -9.63 -8.14 9.69
N ASN A 179 -8.95 -7.00 9.66
CA ASN A 179 -8.90 -6.15 8.48
C ASN A 179 -8.23 -6.83 7.27
N PHE A 180 -7.15 -7.60 7.50
CA PHE A 180 -6.47 -8.35 6.44
C PHE A 180 -7.43 -9.31 5.73
N ILE A 181 -8.30 -10.00 6.46
CA ILE A 181 -9.29 -10.91 5.86
C ILE A 181 -10.46 -10.15 5.22
N CYS A 182 -10.88 -9.01 5.80
CA CYS A 182 -12.02 -8.25 5.28
C CYS A 182 -11.70 -7.44 4.02
N TYR A 183 -10.49 -6.89 3.91
CA TYR A 183 -10.10 -5.95 2.84
C TYR A 183 -8.96 -6.47 1.96
N GLY A 184 -8.24 -7.51 2.37
CA GLY A 184 -7.03 -7.92 1.66
C GLY A 184 -7.25 -8.61 0.31
N GLU A 185 -8.46 -9.02 -0.03
CA GLU A 185 -8.72 -9.72 -1.30
C GLU A 185 -8.77 -8.77 -2.51
N SER A 186 -9.00 -7.48 -2.28
CA SER A 186 -9.10 -6.48 -3.35
C SER A 186 -7.77 -5.76 -3.58
N THR A 187 -7.30 -5.80 -4.82
CA THR A 187 -6.11 -5.05 -5.25
C THR A 187 -6.39 -4.40 -6.60
N GLU A 188 -6.08 -3.12 -6.69
CA GLU A 188 -6.25 -2.34 -7.91
C GLU A 188 -4.94 -2.22 -8.66
N LYS A 189 -5.01 -2.01 -9.98
CA LYS A 189 -3.80 -1.65 -10.74
C LYS A 189 -3.35 -0.27 -10.30
N ARG A 190 -2.03 -0.07 -10.12
CA ARG A 190 -1.48 1.21 -9.66
C ARG A 190 -2.07 2.40 -10.41
N LYS A 191 -2.71 3.32 -9.65
CA LYS A 191 -3.19 4.60 -10.17
C LYS A 191 -2.00 5.52 -10.46
N LEU A 192 -1.86 5.92 -11.73
CA LEU A 192 -0.75 6.77 -12.19
C LEU A 192 -1.15 8.24 -12.20
N ALA A 193 -0.23 9.12 -11.82
CA ALA A 193 -0.45 10.56 -11.95
C ALA A 193 -0.64 10.97 -13.42
N PRO A 194 -1.54 11.92 -13.71
CA PRO A 194 -1.77 12.41 -15.07
C PRO A 194 -0.54 13.16 -15.60
N LYS A 195 -0.25 13.00 -16.89
CA LYS A 195 0.88 13.66 -17.55
C LYS A 195 0.70 15.18 -17.52
N GLY A 196 1.74 15.92 -17.11
CA GLY A 196 1.75 17.39 -17.01
C GLY A 196 1.54 17.91 -15.59
N GLY A 197 1.13 17.03 -14.66
CA GLY A 197 1.01 17.35 -13.23
C GLY A 197 -0.01 18.45 -12.95
N ALA A 198 -1.26 18.24 -13.37
CA ALA A 198 -2.42 19.01 -12.93
C ALA A 198 -3.63 18.06 -12.86
N GLY A 199 -4.28 18.00 -11.70
CA GLY A 199 -5.63 17.44 -11.54
C GLY A 199 -5.71 16.00 -11.04
N ASN A 200 -5.48 15.78 -9.74
CA ASN A 200 -6.45 15.08 -8.90
C ASN A 200 -6.35 15.64 -7.48
N THR A 201 -7.43 16.23 -7.00
CA THR A 201 -7.54 17.20 -5.89
C THR A 201 -7.21 16.66 -4.49
N THR A 202 -6.65 15.45 -4.39
CA THR A 202 -6.08 14.85 -3.17
C THR A 202 -4.55 14.90 -3.15
N TYR A 203 -3.89 14.94 -4.33
CA TYR A 203 -2.42 14.92 -4.44
C TYR A 203 -1.77 16.28 -4.21
N ASP A 204 -2.48 17.38 -4.49
CA ASP A 204 -1.93 18.73 -4.29
C ASP A 204 -1.78 19.08 -2.80
N LYS A 205 -2.52 18.44 -1.90
CA LYS A 205 -2.41 18.70 -0.45
C LYS A 205 -1.36 17.84 0.27
N VAL A 206 -0.99 16.69 -0.27
CA VAL A 206 0.00 15.79 0.35
C VAL A 206 1.43 16.29 0.06
N PHE A 207 1.67 16.94 -1.09
CA PHE A 207 2.99 17.47 -1.41
C PHE A 207 3.28 18.85 -0.82
N ASP A 208 2.26 19.71 -0.62
CA ASP A 208 2.45 20.98 0.08
C ASP A 208 2.84 20.75 1.56
N ALA A 209 2.37 19.67 2.19
CA ALA A 209 2.70 19.32 3.57
C ALA A 209 4.11 18.70 3.75
N ILE A 210 4.69 18.09 2.71
CA ILE A 210 6.00 17.43 2.79
C ILE A 210 7.16 18.45 2.77
N TRP A 211 6.93 19.68 2.29
CA TRP A 211 8.02 20.66 2.14
C TRP A 211 7.97 21.89 3.06
N ASP A 212 6.88 22.12 3.80
CA ASP A 212 6.78 23.32 4.67
C ASP A 212 7.39 23.15 6.07
N ASN A 213 8.15 22.08 6.31
CA ASN A 213 8.95 21.92 7.54
C ASN A 213 10.45 22.09 7.26
N THR A 214 10.88 23.36 7.29
CA THR A 214 12.14 23.83 7.89
C THR A 214 13.43 23.07 7.50
N ILE A 215 14.02 23.42 6.35
CA ILE A 215 15.49 23.44 6.24
C ILE A 215 15.93 24.89 6.46
N GLY A 216 16.70 25.06 7.53
CA GLY A 216 17.02 26.35 8.13
C GLY A 216 17.61 27.36 7.17
N LYS A 217 17.02 28.56 7.22
CA LYS A 217 17.84 29.77 7.31
C LYS A 217 18.61 29.70 8.63
N LEU A 218 19.88 29.35 8.54
CA LEU A 218 20.94 29.88 9.41
C LEU A 218 22.02 30.43 8.49
#